data_AF-M3AM61-F1
#
_entry.id   AF-M3AM61-F1
#
_cell.length_a   1.000
_cell.length_b   1.000
_cell.length_c   1.000
_cell.angle_alpha   90.00
_cell.angle_beta   90.00
_cell.angle_gamma   90.00
#
_symmetry.space_group_name_H-M   'P 1'
#
loop_
_entity.id
_entity.type
_entity.pdbx_description
1 polymer ?
#
loop_
_entity_poly.entity_id
_entity_poly.type
_entity_poly.pdbx_seq_one_letter_code
_entity_poly.pdbx_strand_id
1 'polypeptide(L)'
;MAKYAITPWRHQKDLLEVRRQLYGESDRRHAVDRVMAWKLRGNLPHAVESTALLVDAILHHGIEGTSIFSVRAVYSAAFSRFVTGFCDIGRHKERLLEPSSMLDIAKQIGMPPAFVALRHEATHEEHPAIQRLVKATQEALDWLWNVYWSRLEEPESDAALASSLPKLRSRAKEFFKSWRSSRRDAVRTRNQRQQAEDVQSASKACIHLIKDNGDSSIAPRTRAVADVLIEDGLLLPSKRELGSSLNGAFLIWEALLRDIVKQQKSFLNALVECSLSSIDQGTSRPQDDARVEGICLWLLHMLDFAQTEAQQ
;
A
#
# COMPACT_ATOMS: atom_id res chain seq x y z
N MET A 1 -15.19 11.10 0.69
CA MET A 1 -15.41 9.80 1.36
C MET A 1 -14.29 8.87 0.97
N ALA A 2 -13.60 8.24 1.92
CA ALA A 2 -12.57 7.24 1.61
C ALA A 2 -13.23 6.05 0.88
N LYS A 3 -12.65 5.63 -0.25
CA LYS A 3 -13.11 4.44 -0.96
C LYS A 3 -12.62 3.21 -0.21
N TYR A 4 -13.50 2.61 0.60
CA TYR A 4 -13.21 1.33 1.23
C TYR A 4 -13.36 0.21 0.19
N ALA A 5 -12.31 -0.58 0.00
CA ALA A 5 -12.34 -1.79 -0.81
C ALA A 5 -12.47 -3.02 0.10
N ILE A 6 -13.50 -3.83 -0.14
CA ILE A 6 -13.70 -5.09 0.58
C ILE A 6 -12.98 -6.20 -0.20
N THR A 7 -12.09 -6.92 0.48
CA THR A 7 -11.30 -8.03 -0.10
C THR A 7 -11.64 -9.35 0.59
N PRO A 8 -11.60 -10.50 -0.11
CA PRO A 8 -11.89 -11.80 0.50
C PRO A 8 -10.71 -12.38 1.31
N TRP A 9 -9.51 -11.85 1.13
CA TRP A 9 -8.34 -12.12 1.98
C TRP A 9 -8.26 -11.14 3.17
N ARG A 10 -7.55 -11.56 4.23
CA ARG A 10 -7.45 -10.78 5.48
C ARG A 10 -6.42 -9.66 5.36
N HIS A 11 -5.27 -9.95 4.77
CA HIS A 11 -4.17 -9.00 4.60
C HIS A 11 -3.57 -9.09 3.20
N GLN A 12 -2.96 -8.02 2.67
CA GLN A 12 -2.35 -8.04 1.34
C GLN A 12 -1.26 -9.13 1.19
N LYS A 13 -0.52 -9.41 2.27
CA LYS A 13 0.46 -10.51 2.31
C LYS A 13 -0.13 -11.88 1.97
N ASP A 14 -1.41 -12.10 2.27
CA ASP A 14 -2.10 -13.36 1.98
C ASP A 14 -2.24 -13.58 0.47
N LEU A 15 -2.55 -12.51 -0.27
CA LEU A 15 -2.66 -12.53 -1.73
C LEU A 15 -1.29 -12.75 -2.37
N LEU A 16 -0.25 -12.12 -1.85
CA LEU A 16 1.12 -12.26 -2.36
C LEU A 16 1.68 -13.66 -2.11
N GLU A 17 1.34 -14.27 -0.99
CA GLU A 17 1.70 -15.66 -0.72
C GLU A 17 0.99 -16.61 -1.70
N VAL A 18 -0.30 -16.40 -1.97
CA VAL A 18 -1.02 -17.16 -3.01
C VAL A 18 -0.39 -16.96 -4.39
N ARG A 19 0.03 -15.73 -4.74
CA ARG A 19 0.79 -15.46 -5.98
C ARG A 19 2.05 -16.32 -6.05
N ARG A 20 2.85 -16.34 -4.99
CA ARG A 20 4.10 -17.12 -4.91
C ARG A 20 3.83 -18.61 -5.09
N GLN A 21 2.78 -19.14 -4.46
CA GLN A 21 2.43 -20.56 -4.54
C GLN A 21 1.86 -20.95 -5.91
N LEU A 22 0.98 -20.14 -6.51
CA LEU A 22 0.38 -20.42 -7.82
C LEU A 22 1.42 -20.44 -8.95
N TYR A 23 2.41 -19.53 -8.92
CA TYR A 23 3.46 -19.42 -9.93
C TYR A 23 4.74 -20.22 -9.57
N GLY A 24 4.93 -20.61 -8.30
CA GLY A 24 6.03 -21.47 -7.85
C GLY A 24 5.79 -22.95 -8.14
N GLU A 25 6.67 -23.84 -7.66
CA GLU A 25 6.54 -25.29 -7.90
C GLU A 25 5.87 -26.04 -6.73
N SER A 26 5.96 -25.51 -5.51
CA SER A 26 5.37 -26.11 -4.31
C SER A 26 4.02 -25.52 -3.96
N ASP A 27 3.19 -26.31 -3.25
CA ASP A 27 1.95 -25.85 -2.59
C ASP A 27 0.85 -25.29 -3.51
N ARG A 28 0.95 -25.50 -4.83
CA ARG A 28 -0.07 -25.08 -5.81
C ARG A 28 -1.48 -25.55 -5.46
N ARG A 29 -1.63 -26.81 -5.02
CA ARG A 29 -2.93 -27.37 -4.61
C ARG A 29 -3.54 -26.58 -3.45
N HIS A 30 -2.74 -26.31 -2.42
CA HIS A 30 -3.17 -25.50 -1.28
C HIS A 30 -3.57 -24.08 -1.69
N ALA A 31 -2.82 -23.46 -2.60
CA ALA A 31 -3.14 -22.13 -3.12
C ALA A 31 -4.47 -22.10 -3.88
N VAL A 32 -4.73 -23.12 -4.71
CA VAL A 32 -6.03 -23.29 -5.41
C VAL A 32 -7.17 -23.41 -4.40
N ASP A 33 -7.06 -24.30 -3.42
CA ASP A 33 -8.10 -24.51 -2.40
C ASP A 33 -8.38 -23.21 -1.61
N ARG A 34 -7.33 -22.46 -1.29
CA ARG A 34 -7.42 -21.16 -0.61
C ARG A 34 -8.15 -20.12 -1.46
N VAL A 35 -7.87 -20.05 -2.77
CA VAL A 35 -8.59 -19.16 -3.70
C VAL A 35 -10.06 -19.55 -3.82
N MET A 36 -10.37 -20.86 -3.87
CA MET A 36 -11.76 -21.33 -3.91
C MET A 36 -12.50 -20.97 -2.61
N ALA A 37 -11.84 -21.07 -1.46
CA ALA A 37 -12.40 -20.58 -0.20
C ALA A 37 -12.66 -19.06 -0.23
N TRP A 38 -11.79 -18.26 -0.84
CA TRP A 38 -12.01 -16.82 -1.02
C TRP A 38 -13.18 -16.49 -1.93
N LYS A 39 -13.39 -17.29 -2.99
CA LYS A 39 -14.55 -17.16 -3.88
C LYS A 39 -15.88 -17.30 -3.12
N LEU A 40 -15.94 -18.16 -2.10
CA LEU A 40 -17.13 -18.32 -1.25
C LEU A 40 -17.36 -17.14 -0.30
N ARG A 41 -16.31 -16.38 0.05
CA ARG A 41 -16.39 -15.26 1.01
C ARG A 41 -16.90 -13.97 0.39
N GLY A 42 -16.83 -13.81 -0.92
CA GLY A 42 -17.31 -12.61 -1.60
C GLY A 42 -16.62 -12.33 -2.92
N ASN A 43 -16.44 -11.03 -3.20
CA ASN A 43 -15.97 -10.55 -4.50
C ASN A 43 -14.48 -10.86 -4.72
N LEU A 44 -14.20 -11.99 -5.36
CA LEU A 44 -12.87 -12.40 -5.79
C LEU A 44 -12.55 -11.76 -7.15
N PRO A 45 -11.41 -11.05 -7.31
CA PRO A 45 -11.02 -10.55 -8.61
C PRO A 45 -10.90 -11.69 -9.62
N HIS A 46 -11.46 -11.47 -10.81
CA HIS A 46 -11.52 -12.50 -11.85
C HIS A 46 -10.13 -12.98 -12.29
N ALA A 47 -9.10 -12.13 -12.21
CA ALA A 47 -7.71 -12.53 -12.44
C ALA A 47 -7.25 -13.64 -11.48
N VAL A 48 -7.59 -13.52 -10.19
CA VAL A 48 -7.23 -14.50 -9.15
C VAL A 48 -7.98 -15.81 -9.36
N GLU A 49 -9.28 -15.74 -9.66
CA GLU A 49 -10.10 -16.90 -10.01
C GLU A 49 -9.53 -17.63 -11.23
N SER A 50 -9.24 -16.90 -12.30
CA SER A 50 -8.74 -17.45 -13.56
C SER A 50 -7.39 -18.15 -13.37
N THR A 51 -6.45 -17.53 -12.65
CA THR A 51 -5.16 -18.16 -12.36
C THR A 51 -5.34 -19.46 -11.58
N ALA A 52 -6.20 -19.49 -10.56
CA ALA A 52 -6.44 -20.71 -9.79
C ALA A 52 -7.07 -21.82 -10.65
N LEU A 53 -8.04 -21.51 -11.50
CA LEU A 53 -8.65 -22.50 -12.40
C LEU A 53 -7.66 -23.07 -13.42
N LEU A 54 -6.80 -22.22 -14.00
CA LEU A 54 -5.76 -22.66 -14.94
C LEU A 54 -4.70 -23.53 -14.25
N VAL A 55 -4.28 -23.16 -13.05
CA VAL A 55 -3.35 -23.98 -12.24
C VAL A 55 -3.99 -25.30 -11.82
N ASP A 56 -5.28 -25.30 -11.45
CA ASP A 56 -6.00 -26.52 -11.10
C ASP A 56 -6.09 -27.49 -12.28
N ALA A 57 -6.28 -26.98 -13.50
CA ALA A 57 -6.24 -27.79 -14.72
C ALA A 57 -4.86 -28.45 -14.93
N ILE A 58 -3.76 -27.73 -14.64
CA ILE A 58 -2.40 -28.29 -14.66
C ILE A 58 -2.22 -29.38 -13.61
N LEU A 59 -2.71 -29.16 -12.39
CA LEU A 59 -2.64 -30.16 -11.33
C LEU A 59 -3.47 -31.41 -11.66
N HIS A 60 -4.64 -31.24 -12.27
CA HIS A 60 -5.51 -32.34 -12.71
C HIS A 60 -4.85 -33.20 -13.80
N HIS A 61 -4.12 -32.58 -14.73
CA HIS A 61 -3.34 -33.28 -15.75
C HIS A 61 -2.26 -34.20 -15.15
N GLY A 62 -1.67 -33.81 -14.01
CA GLY A 62 -0.65 -34.62 -13.33
C GLY A 62 -1.18 -35.84 -12.57
N ILE A 63 -2.50 -36.03 -12.46
CA ILE A 63 -3.10 -37.15 -11.71
C ILE A 63 -3.10 -38.41 -12.58
N GLU A 64 -2.38 -39.44 -12.12
CA GLU A 64 -2.37 -40.76 -12.76
C GLU A 64 -3.77 -41.38 -12.85
N GLY A 65 -4.07 -42.04 -13.97
CA GLY A 65 -5.37 -42.69 -14.21
C GLY A 65 -6.48 -41.76 -14.71
N THR A 66 -6.22 -40.46 -14.87
CA THR A 66 -7.19 -39.52 -15.44
C THR A 66 -7.35 -39.72 -16.94
N SER A 67 -8.58 -39.75 -17.44
CA SER A 67 -8.83 -39.88 -18.88
C SER A 67 -8.40 -38.62 -19.65
N ILE A 68 -7.84 -38.80 -20.85
CA ILE A 68 -7.41 -37.67 -21.71
C ILE A 68 -8.57 -36.72 -22.00
N PHE A 69 -9.79 -37.26 -22.16
CA PHE A 69 -10.99 -36.45 -22.33
C PHE A 69 -11.25 -35.54 -21.12
N SER A 70 -11.17 -36.08 -19.89
CA SER A 70 -11.35 -35.31 -18.66
C SER A 70 -10.32 -34.18 -18.58
N VAL A 71 -9.05 -34.46 -18.86
CA VAL A 71 -8.00 -33.44 -18.86
C VAL A 71 -8.29 -32.33 -19.88
N ARG A 72 -8.64 -32.69 -21.12
CA ARG A 72 -9.00 -31.70 -22.17
C ARG A 72 -10.20 -30.86 -21.76
N ALA A 73 -11.24 -31.47 -21.19
CA ALA A 73 -12.44 -30.78 -20.75
C ALA A 73 -12.15 -29.76 -19.64
N VAL A 74 -11.33 -30.14 -18.64
CA VAL A 74 -10.95 -29.24 -17.54
C VAL A 74 -10.14 -28.04 -18.04
N TYR A 75 -9.14 -28.26 -18.90
CA TYR A 75 -8.42 -27.15 -19.54
C TYR A 75 -9.34 -26.25 -20.36
N SER A 76 -10.18 -26.83 -21.23
CA SER A 76 -11.11 -26.06 -22.05
C SER A 76 -12.07 -25.22 -21.22
N ALA A 77 -12.59 -25.77 -20.10
CA ALA A 77 -13.49 -25.05 -19.20
C ALA A 77 -12.78 -23.89 -18.48
N ALA A 78 -11.61 -24.14 -17.89
CA ALA A 78 -10.81 -23.12 -17.22
C ALA A 78 -10.41 -21.99 -18.19
N PHE A 79 -9.94 -22.35 -19.39
CA PHE A 79 -9.52 -21.40 -20.40
C PHE A 79 -10.69 -20.57 -20.95
N SER A 80 -11.83 -21.21 -21.22
CA SER A 80 -13.04 -20.51 -21.69
C SER A 80 -13.57 -19.53 -20.65
N ARG A 81 -13.51 -19.90 -19.36
CA ARG A 81 -13.90 -19.01 -18.25
C ARG A 81 -13.00 -17.79 -18.15
N PHE A 82 -11.69 -17.98 -18.26
CA PHE A 82 -10.69 -16.91 -18.30
C PHE A 82 -10.95 -15.92 -19.45
N VAL A 83 -11.03 -16.40 -20.69
CA VAL A 83 -11.21 -15.52 -21.86
C VAL A 83 -12.53 -14.77 -21.78
N THR A 84 -13.62 -15.50 -21.50
CA THR A 84 -14.96 -14.90 -21.49
C THR A 84 -15.07 -13.82 -20.41
N GLY A 85 -14.59 -14.09 -19.18
CA GLY A 85 -14.73 -13.14 -18.09
C GLY A 85 -13.90 -11.86 -18.30
N PHE A 86 -12.71 -11.94 -18.87
CA PHE A 86 -11.94 -10.74 -19.21
C PHE A 86 -12.56 -9.92 -20.35
N CYS A 87 -13.12 -10.59 -21.36
CA CYS A 87 -13.86 -9.89 -22.41
C CYS A 87 -15.13 -9.21 -21.86
N ASP A 88 -15.85 -9.85 -20.93
CA ASP A 88 -17.03 -9.24 -20.30
C ASP A 88 -16.67 -8.00 -19.45
N ILE A 89 -15.58 -8.08 -18.67
CA ILE A 89 -15.06 -6.94 -17.91
C ILE A 89 -14.66 -5.78 -18.84
N GLY A 90 -14.03 -6.10 -19.98
CA GLY A 90 -13.68 -5.11 -21.02
C GLY A 90 -14.92 -4.38 -21.55
N ARG A 91 -15.98 -5.11 -21.91
CA ARG A 91 -17.25 -4.53 -22.39
C ARG A 91 -17.90 -3.60 -21.38
N HIS A 92 -17.94 -4.00 -20.10
CA HIS A 92 -18.51 -3.16 -19.05
C HIS A 92 -17.75 -1.84 -18.86
N LYS A 93 -16.45 -1.83 -19.13
CA LYS A 93 -15.63 -0.62 -19.06
C LYS A 93 -15.90 0.34 -20.22
N GLU A 94 -16.29 -0.19 -21.38
CA GLU A 94 -16.50 0.59 -22.61
C GLU A 94 -17.78 1.43 -22.60
N ARG A 95 -18.83 1.01 -21.87
CA ARG A 95 -20.17 1.67 -21.85
C ARG A 95 -20.73 2.02 -23.25
N LEU A 96 -20.32 1.31 -24.30
CA LEU A 96 -20.80 1.56 -25.65
C LEU A 96 -22.19 0.98 -25.87
N LEU A 97 -22.95 1.64 -26.75
CA LEU A 97 -24.33 1.31 -27.11
C LEU A 97 -24.43 0.09 -28.04
N GLU A 98 -23.32 -0.30 -28.70
CA GLU A 98 -23.27 -1.47 -29.58
C GLU A 98 -22.41 -2.60 -28.99
N PRO A 99 -22.79 -3.88 -29.18
CA PRO A 99 -22.02 -5.01 -28.68
C PRO A 99 -20.73 -5.20 -29.50
N SER A 100 -19.62 -4.66 -28.99
CA SER A 100 -18.26 -4.94 -29.51
C SER A 100 -17.98 -6.45 -29.54
N SER A 101 -17.39 -6.94 -30.64
CA SER A 101 -17.05 -8.36 -30.78
C SER A 101 -16.02 -8.79 -29.72
N MET A 102 -15.98 -10.09 -29.38
CA MET A 102 -14.99 -10.60 -28.41
C MET A 102 -13.54 -10.36 -28.87
N LEU A 103 -13.30 -10.38 -30.18
CA LEU A 103 -11.98 -10.10 -30.77
C LEU A 103 -11.58 -8.63 -30.61
N ASP A 104 -12.52 -7.71 -30.78
CA ASP A 104 -12.23 -6.27 -30.65
C ASP A 104 -11.94 -5.90 -29.20
N ILE A 105 -12.73 -6.44 -28.27
CA ILE A 105 -12.47 -6.29 -26.84
C ILE A 105 -11.12 -6.90 -26.46
N ALA A 106 -10.78 -8.09 -26.97
CA ALA A 106 -9.49 -8.72 -26.70
C ALA A 106 -8.32 -7.82 -27.13
N LYS A 107 -8.38 -7.22 -28.33
CA LYS A 107 -7.37 -6.25 -28.77
C LYS A 107 -7.28 -5.04 -27.84
N GLN A 108 -8.41 -4.51 -27.40
CA GLN A 108 -8.47 -3.34 -26.51
C GLN A 108 -7.84 -3.60 -25.14
N ILE A 109 -8.07 -4.79 -24.56
CA ILE A 109 -7.49 -5.18 -23.27
C ILE A 109 -6.07 -5.77 -23.40
N GLY A 110 -5.52 -5.83 -24.61
CA GLY A 110 -4.21 -6.42 -24.89
C GLY A 110 -4.17 -7.94 -24.72
N MET A 111 -5.30 -8.63 -24.83
CA MET A 111 -5.39 -10.09 -24.84
C MET A 111 -5.07 -10.64 -26.25
N PRO A 112 -4.22 -11.68 -26.37
CA PRO A 112 -3.94 -12.33 -27.65
C PRO A 112 -5.22 -12.80 -28.38
N PRO A 113 -5.45 -12.41 -29.65
CA PRO A 113 -6.62 -12.85 -30.40
C PRO A 113 -6.73 -14.37 -30.56
N ALA A 114 -5.58 -15.06 -30.53
CA ALA A 114 -5.52 -16.52 -30.54
C ALA A 114 -6.26 -17.16 -29.35
N PHE A 115 -6.36 -16.49 -28.20
CA PHE A 115 -7.10 -16.99 -27.05
C PHE A 115 -8.61 -16.99 -27.31
N VAL A 116 -9.13 -15.95 -27.99
CA VAL A 116 -10.54 -15.87 -28.39
C VAL A 116 -10.87 -16.96 -29.42
N ALA A 117 -9.99 -17.18 -30.39
CA ALA A 117 -10.15 -18.25 -31.37
C ALA A 117 -10.15 -19.64 -30.71
N LEU A 118 -9.21 -19.89 -29.79
CA LEU A 118 -9.14 -21.16 -29.06
C LEU A 118 -10.37 -21.39 -28.18
N ARG A 119 -10.90 -20.34 -27.54
CA ARG A 119 -12.17 -20.42 -26.80
C ARG A 119 -13.32 -20.74 -27.73
N HIS A 120 -13.41 -20.13 -28.92
CA HIS A 120 -14.47 -20.43 -29.89
C HIS A 120 -14.45 -21.92 -30.27
N GLU A 121 -13.28 -22.42 -30.70
CA GLU A 121 -13.03 -23.82 -31.05
C GLU A 121 -13.44 -24.76 -29.91
N ALA A 122 -12.97 -24.50 -28.68
CA ALA A 122 -13.28 -25.34 -27.52
C ALA A 122 -14.77 -25.40 -27.14
N THR A 123 -15.58 -24.43 -27.56
CA THR A 123 -17.02 -24.36 -27.23
C THR A 123 -17.95 -24.80 -28.34
N HIS A 124 -17.55 -24.63 -29.60
CA HIS A 124 -18.43 -24.79 -30.76
C HIS A 124 -17.93 -25.83 -31.76
N GLU A 125 -16.67 -26.23 -31.68
CA GLU A 125 -16.03 -27.17 -32.60
C GLU A 125 -15.56 -28.42 -31.84
N GLU A 126 -14.64 -29.18 -32.44
CA GLU A 126 -14.00 -30.29 -31.75
C GLU A 126 -13.06 -29.76 -30.65
N HIS A 127 -12.96 -30.49 -29.53
CA HIS A 127 -12.05 -30.11 -28.45
C HIS A 127 -10.62 -29.95 -28.98
N PRO A 128 -9.88 -28.89 -28.59
CA PRO A 128 -8.50 -28.74 -29.04
C PRO A 128 -7.61 -29.88 -28.55
N ALA A 129 -6.50 -30.10 -29.26
CA ALA A 129 -5.48 -31.05 -28.84
C ALA A 129 -4.86 -30.64 -27.49
N ILE A 130 -4.56 -31.62 -26.64
CA ILE A 130 -4.06 -31.37 -25.27
C ILE A 130 -2.80 -30.50 -25.26
N GLN A 131 -1.86 -30.74 -26.17
CA GLN A 131 -0.61 -29.96 -26.26
C GLN A 131 -0.88 -28.47 -26.54
N ARG A 132 -1.90 -28.16 -27.34
CA ARG A 132 -2.30 -26.78 -27.62
C ARG A 132 -2.96 -26.12 -26.42
N LEU A 133 -3.78 -26.86 -25.66
CA LEU A 133 -4.39 -26.38 -24.42
C LEU A 133 -3.35 -26.10 -23.34
N VAL A 134 -2.36 -27.00 -23.17
CA VAL A 134 -1.25 -26.82 -22.22
C VAL A 134 -0.44 -25.58 -22.57
N LYS A 135 -0.03 -25.44 -23.84
CA LYS A 135 0.72 -24.27 -24.29
C LYS A 135 -0.06 -22.96 -24.08
N ALA A 136 -1.33 -22.92 -24.52
CA ALA A 136 -2.18 -21.74 -24.35
C ALA A 136 -2.40 -21.40 -22.87
N THR A 137 -2.52 -22.40 -22.00
CA THR A 137 -2.65 -22.19 -20.55
C THR A 137 -1.40 -21.53 -19.97
N GLN A 138 -0.20 -21.94 -20.39
CA GLN A 138 1.04 -21.30 -19.96
C GLN A 138 1.09 -19.83 -20.44
N GLU A 139 0.77 -19.58 -21.71
CA GLU A 139 0.71 -18.21 -22.26
C GLU A 139 -0.33 -17.35 -21.53
N ALA A 140 -1.46 -17.92 -21.12
CA ALA A 140 -2.49 -17.24 -20.34
C ALA A 140 -2.01 -16.91 -18.91
N LEU A 141 -1.28 -17.80 -18.26
CA LEU A 141 -0.67 -17.53 -16.94
C LEU A 141 0.35 -16.39 -17.02
N ASP A 142 1.16 -16.36 -18.08
CA ASP A 142 2.12 -15.28 -18.33
C ASP A 142 1.42 -13.95 -18.62
N TRP A 143 0.32 -13.98 -19.36
CA TRP A 143 -0.51 -12.80 -19.59
C TRP A 143 -1.14 -12.28 -18.29
N LEU A 144 -1.70 -13.17 -17.47
CA LEU A 144 -2.26 -12.83 -16.15
C LEU A 144 -1.20 -12.25 -15.21
N TRP A 145 0.04 -12.74 -15.30
CA TRP A 145 1.16 -12.18 -14.55
C TRP A 145 1.35 -10.70 -14.89
N ASN A 146 1.47 -10.38 -16.17
CA ASN A 146 1.74 -9.02 -16.65
C ASN A 146 0.58 -8.04 -16.44
N VAL A 147 -0.66 -8.52 -16.53
CA VAL A 147 -1.86 -7.68 -16.44
C VAL A 147 -2.30 -7.44 -14.98
N TYR A 148 -2.03 -8.39 -14.08
CA TYR A 148 -2.52 -8.33 -12.70
C TYR A 148 -1.42 -8.56 -11.66
N TRP A 149 -0.79 -9.73 -11.65
CA TRP A 149 0.03 -10.17 -10.49
C TRP A 149 1.33 -9.39 -10.29
N SER A 150 1.97 -8.94 -11.39
CA SER A 150 3.19 -8.13 -11.35
C SER A 150 2.96 -6.70 -10.86
N ARG A 151 1.71 -6.23 -10.90
CA ARG A 151 1.31 -4.88 -10.49
C ARG A 151 0.91 -4.79 -9.02
N LEU A 152 0.83 -5.94 -8.33
CA LEU A 152 0.58 -5.95 -6.91
C LEU A 152 1.82 -5.42 -6.18
N GLU A 153 1.66 -4.33 -5.44
CA GLU A 153 2.71 -3.80 -4.57
C GLU A 153 3.11 -4.86 -3.54
N GLU A 154 4.39 -5.17 -3.49
CA GLU A 154 4.96 -5.97 -2.43
C GLU A 154 5.21 -5.08 -1.22
N PRO A 155 4.78 -5.47 -0.01
CA PRO A 155 5.15 -4.75 1.18
C PRO A 155 6.68 -4.75 1.32
N GLU A 156 7.24 -3.63 1.75
CA GLU A 156 8.66 -3.54 2.06
C GLU A 156 9.01 -4.66 3.05
N SER A 157 10.02 -5.48 2.73
CA SER A 157 10.42 -6.55 3.64
C SER A 157 10.96 -5.98 4.94
N ASP A 158 10.82 -6.72 6.06
CA ASP A 158 11.31 -6.26 7.36
C ASP A 158 12.81 -5.91 7.33
N ALA A 159 13.61 -6.66 6.56
CA ALA A 159 15.03 -6.39 6.36
C ALA A 159 15.27 -5.10 5.56
N ALA A 160 14.51 -4.88 4.49
CA ALA A 160 14.58 -3.64 3.71
C ALA A 160 14.17 -2.43 4.56
N LEU A 161 13.08 -2.55 5.32
CA LEU A 161 12.60 -1.53 6.25
C LEU A 161 13.66 -1.23 7.33
N ALA A 162 14.21 -2.26 7.98
CA ALA A 162 15.26 -2.10 8.98
C ALA A 162 16.50 -1.37 8.42
N SER A 163 16.86 -1.65 7.17
CA SER A 163 17.98 -0.97 6.50
C SER A 163 17.67 0.48 6.08
N SER A 164 16.39 0.81 5.85
CA SER A 164 15.95 2.11 5.35
C SER A 164 15.62 3.11 6.47
N LEU A 165 15.15 2.63 7.63
CA LEU A 165 14.80 3.47 8.79
C LEU A 165 15.94 4.38 9.27
N PRO A 166 17.21 3.94 9.41
CA PRO A 166 18.30 4.82 9.80
C PRO A 166 18.55 5.95 8.79
N LYS A 167 18.48 5.64 7.48
CA LYS A 167 18.63 6.63 6.41
C LYS A 167 17.49 7.64 6.43
N LEU A 168 16.27 7.17 6.69
CA LEU A 168 15.09 8.03 6.84
C LEU A 168 15.26 8.98 8.04
N ARG A 169 15.72 8.49 9.19
CA ARG A 169 15.97 9.32 10.37
C ARG A 169 16.98 10.44 10.07
N SER A 170 18.08 10.14 9.41
CA SER A 170 19.09 11.15 9.01
C SER A 170 18.49 12.21 8.09
N ARG A 171 17.75 11.81 7.05
CA ARG A 171 17.07 12.73 6.13
C ARG A 171 16.03 13.60 6.86
N ALA A 172 15.23 13.01 7.74
CA ALA A 172 14.24 13.73 8.54
C ALA A 172 14.90 14.76 9.46
N LYS A 173 16.03 14.40 10.09
CA LYS A 173 16.81 15.30 10.94
C LYS A 173 17.36 16.49 10.16
N GLU A 174 17.94 16.25 8.99
CA GLU A 174 18.43 17.31 8.10
C GLU A 174 17.29 18.22 7.64
N PHE A 175 16.16 17.64 7.23
CA PHE A 175 14.96 18.36 6.85
C PHE A 175 14.46 19.29 7.97
N PHE A 176 14.28 18.76 9.18
CA PHE A 176 13.80 19.54 10.31
C PHE A 176 14.80 20.62 10.76
N LYS A 177 16.10 20.34 10.69
CA LYS A 177 17.13 21.37 10.93
C LYS A 177 17.05 22.50 9.91
N SER A 178 16.92 22.16 8.62
CA SER A 178 16.75 23.14 7.53
C SER A 178 15.50 24.00 7.75
N TRP A 179 14.35 23.37 8.05
CA TRP A 179 13.13 24.08 8.41
C TRP A 179 13.33 25.04 9.58
N ARG A 180 13.95 24.58 10.68
CA ARG A 180 14.21 25.40 11.86
C ARG A 180 15.08 26.62 11.52
N SER A 181 16.13 26.45 10.69
CA SER A 181 16.95 27.59 10.25
C SER A 181 16.14 28.57 9.40
N SER A 182 15.48 28.09 8.34
CA SER A 182 14.74 28.94 7.42
C SER A 182 13.58 29.65 8.11
N ARG A 183 12.91 29.02 9.07
CA ARG A 183 11.79 29.64 9.79
C ARG A 183 12.24 30.76 10.73
N ARG A 184 13.41 30.64 11.37
CA ARG A 184 13.98 31.73 12.18
C ARG A 184 14.25 32.98 11.34
N ASP A 185 14.72 32.80 10.11
CA ASP A 185 15.00 33.91 9.19
C ASP A 185 13.69 34.48 8.61
N ALA A 186 12.76 33.60 8.23
CA ALA A 186 11.49 33.98 7.61
C ALA A 186 10.56 34.77 8.55
N VAL A 187 10.56 34.49 9.86
CA VAL A 187 9.76 35.23 10.86
C VAL A 187 10.12 36.72 10.88
N ARG A 188 11.33 37.10 10.46
CA ARG A 188 11.78 38.50 10.43
C ARG A 188 11.54 39.21 9.10
N THR A 189 11.44 38.46 7.99
CA THR A 189 11.59 39.04 6.64
C THR A 189 10.41 38.76 5.70
N ARG A 190 9.59 37.73 5.97
CA ARG A 190 8.54 37.28 5.03
C ARG A 190 7.13 37.64 5.51
N ASN A 191 6.25 37.91 4.55
CA ASN A 191 4.84 38.21 4.80
C ASN A 191 4.02 36.93 5.09
N GLN A 192 2.84 37.08 5.71
CA GLN A 192 1.99 35.94 6.13
C GLN A 192 1.68 34.92 5.03
N ARG A 193 1.42 35.38 3.79
CA ARG A 193 1.11 34.49 2.66
C ARG A 193 2.30 33.59 2.28
N GLN A 194 3.50 34.17 2.20
CA GLN A 194 4.73 33.42 1.90
C GLN A 194 5.03 32.40 3.00
N GLN A 195 4.80 32.79 4.27
CA GLN A 195 4.97 31.89 5.39
C GLN A 195 4.02 30.68 5.35
N ALA A 196 2.81 30.85 4.80
CA ALA A 196 1.85 29.75 4.63
C ALA A 196 2.24 28.82 3.46
N GLU A 197 2.73 29.37 2.36
CA GLU A 197 3.25 28.60 1.22
C GLU A 197 4.48 27.77 1.62
N ASP A 198 5.38 28.34 2.42
CA ASP A 198 6.54 27.63 2.98
C ASP A 198 6.11 26.44 3.84
N VAL A 199 5.09 26.63 4.70
CA VAL A 199 4.53 25.55 5.56
C VAL A 199 3.96 24.43 4.71
N GLN A 200 3.14 24.75 3.71
CA GLN A 200 2.53 23.75 2.83
C GLN A 200 3.58 22.97 2.03
N SER A 201 4.62 23.66 1.54
CA SER A 201 5.72 23.04 0.81
C SER A 201 6.51 22.07 1.70
N ALA A 202 6.86 22.51 2.91
CA ALA A 202 7.57 21.68 3.89
C ALA A 202 6.73 20.47 4.35
N SER A 203 5.44 20.68 4.61
CA SER A 203 4.52 19.59 4.99
C SER A 203 4.43 18.52 3.90
N LYS A 204 4.27 18.92 2.63
CA LYS A 204 4.28 18.00 1.49
C LYS A 204 5.59 17.23 1.37
N ALA A 205 6.74 17.90 1.56
CA ALA A 205 8.04 17.25 1.55
C ALA A 205 8.18 16.22 2.69
N CYS A 206 7.70 16.52 3.89
CA CYS A 206 7.69 15.59 5.02
C CYS A 206 6.83 14.35 4.74
N ILE A 207 5.64 14.54 4.19
CA ILE A 207 4.73 13.43 3.84
C ILE A 207 5.34 12.58 2.73
N HIS A 208 6.01 13.20 1.75
CA HIS A 208 6.73 12.46 0.73
C HIS A 208 7.86 11.60 1.33
N LEU A 209 8.61 12.13 2.31
CA LEU A 209 9.63 11.34 3.02
C LEU A 209 9.02 10.12 3.75
N ILE A 210 7.82 10.25 4.31
CA ILE A 210 7.12 9.15 4.97
C ILE A 210 6.60 8.12 3.96
N LYS A 211 6.14 8.56 2.78
CA LYS A 211 5.50 7.72 1.75
C LYS A 211 6.42 7.22 0.63
N ASP A 212 7.72 7.53 0.69
CA ASP A 212 8.70 7.26 -0.38
C ASP A 212 8.73 5.80 -0.87
N ASN A 213 8.32 4.83 -0.03
CA ASN A 213 8.29 3.39 -0.34
C ASN A 213 6.88 2.76 -0.34
N GLY A 214 5.83 3.56 -0.55
CA GLY A 214 4.44 3.09 -0.64
C GLY A 214 3.72 2.97 0.71
N ASP A 215 2.47 2.50 0.67
CA ASP A 215 1.56 2.58 1.81
C ASP A 215 1.86 1.58 2.95
N SER A 216 2.57 0.48 2.64
CA SER A 216 2.81 -0.62 3.57
C SER A 216 3.69 -0.25 4.78
N SER A 217 4.60 0.72 4.61
CA SER A 217 5.57 1.13 5.64
C SER A 217 5.24 2.48 6.28
N ILE A 218 4.07 3.07 6.02
CA ILE A 218 3.74 4.42 6.51
C ILE A 218 3.83 4.47 8.03
N ALA A 219 3.21 3.54 8.76
CA ALA A 219 3.20 3.57 10.24
C ALA A 219 4.59 3.55 10.88
N PRO A 220 5.50 2.58 10.60
CA PRO A 220 6.84 2.56 11.19
C PRO A 220 7.69 3.77 10.74
N ARG A 221 7.54 4.24 9.51
CA ARG A 221 8.24 5.45 9.02
C ARG A 221 7.75 6.72 9.70
N THR A 222 6.43 6.84 9.88
CA THR A 222 5.81 7.94 10.63
C THR A 222 6.34 8.00 12.05
N ARG A 223 6.40 6.84 12.72
CA ARG A 223 7.00 6.72 14.05
C ARG A 223 8.45 7.17 14.02
N ALA A 224 9.27 6.70 13.08
CA ALA A 224 10.67 7.09 13.00
C ALA A 224 10.89 8.59 12.75
N VAL A 225 10.05 9.23 11.93
CA VAL A 225 10.11 10.69 11.69
C VAL A 225 9.66 11.48 12.92
N ALA A 226 8.58 11.05 13.58
CA ALA A 226 8.11 11.67 14.83
C ALA A 226 9.15 11.53 15.94
N ASP A 227 9.81 10.39 16.01
CA ASP A 227 10.82 10.09 17.00
C ASP A 227 12.05 11.00 16.89
N VAL A 228 12.49 11.34 15.66
CA VAL A 228 13.56 12.32 15.42
C VAL A 228 13.25 13.69 16.04
N LEU A 229 11.98 14.13 16.05
CA LEU A 229 11.61 15.41 16.67
C LEU A 229 11.80 15.41 18.19
N ILE A 230 11.63 14.25 18.83
CA ILE A 230 11.70 14.05 20.29
C ILE A 230 13.10 13.67 20.76
N GLU A 231 13.73 12.66 20.14
CA GLU A 231 15.06 12.15 20.51
C GLU A 231 16.14 13.22 20.30
N ASP A 232 16.15 13.90 19.15
CA ASP A 232 17.13 14.96 18.86
C ASP A 232 16.78 16.29 19.54
N GLY A 233 15.69 16.36 20.33
CA GLY A 233 15.28 17.55 21.05
C GLY A 233 15.00 18.75 20.15
N LEU A 234 14.57 18.52 18.90
CA LEU A 234 14.40 19.58 17.90
C LEU A 234 13.26 20.54 18.26
N LEU A 235 12.24 20.03 18.96
CA LEU A 235 11.12 20.79 19.49
C LEU A 235 11.48 21.65 20.71
N LEU A 236 12.65 21.42 21.32
CA LEU A 236 13.09 22.11 22.53
C LEU A 236 14.18 23.15 22.22
N PRO A 237 14.19 24.30 22.93
CA PRO A 237 15.34 25.20 22.96
C PRO A 237 16.55 24.54 23.64
N SER A 238 17.75 24.71 23.10
CA SER A 238 18.97 24.03 23.60
C SER A 238 19.46 24.49 24.98
N LYS A 239 18.96 25.62 25.50
CA LYS A 239 19.34 26.20 26.80
C LYS A 239 18.13 26.37 27.72
N ARG A 240 17.18 25.43 27.64
CA ARG A 240 15.93 25.52 28.41
C ARG A 240 16.21 25.29 29.90
N GLU A 241 15.66 26.16 30.75
CA GLU A 241 15.60 25.99 32.21
C GLU A 241 14.18 25.58 32.63
N LEU A 242 14.03 24.97 33.81
CA LEU A 242 12.72 24.59 34.38
C LEU A 242 11.80 25.81 34.47
N GLY A 243 10.53 25.65 34.09
CA GLY A 243 9.53 26.72 34.10
C GLY A 243 9.62 27.73 32.95
N SER A 244 10.61 27.62 32.05
CA SER A 244 10.72 28.54 30.91
C SER A 244 9.65 28.25 29.84
N SER A 245 9.09 29.33 29.27
CA SER A 245 8.03 29.22 28.25
C SER A 245 8.54 28.67 26.91
N LEU A 246 7.66 27.96 26.20
CA LEU A 246 7.94 27.40 24.87
C LEU A 246 7.38 28.25 23.71
N ASN A 247 6.96 29.48 23.96
CA ASN A 247 6.31 30.35 22.96
C ASN A 247 7.14 30.50 21.67
N GLY A 248 8.46 30.66 21.79
CA GLY A 248 9.35 30.72 20.63
C GLY A 248 9.43 29.41 19.85
N ALA A 249 9.32 28.25 20.51
CA ALA A 249 9.27 26.96 19.86
C ALA A 249 7.92 26.73 19.17
N PHE A 250 6.81 27.10 19.82
CA PHE A 250 5.47 27.04 19.22
C PHE A 250 5.39 27.86 17.93
N LEU A 251 5.90 29.10 17.93
CA LEU A 251 5.93 29.95 16.73
C LEU A 251 6.67 29.33 15.53
N ILE A 252 7.69 28.50 15.78
CA ILE A 252 8.49 27.86 14.72
C ILE A 252 7.81 26.60 14.18
N TRP A 253 7.24 25.79 15.06
CA TRP A 253 6.85 24.42 14.76
C TRP A 253 5.35 24.21 14.60
N GLU A 254 4.52 25.01 15.28
CA GLU A 254 3.07 24.77 15.36
C GLU A 254 2.40 24.73 13.98
N ALA A 255 2.66 25.72 13.12
CA ALA A 255 2.03 25.77 11.81
C ALA A 255 2.37 24.55 10.94
N LEU A 256 3.63 24.07 11.01
CA LEU A 256 4.07 22.89 10.28
C LEU A 256 3.44 21.62 10.86
N LEU A 257 3.47 21.44 12.19
CA LEU A 257 2.92 20.26 12.84
C LEU A 257 1.41 20.15 12.60
N ARG A 258 0.66 21.25 12.71
CA ARG A 258 -0.78 21.28 12.40
C ARG A 258 -1.06 20.87 10.96
N ASP A 259 -0.29 21.37 9.99
CA ASP A 259 -0.49 21.01 8.58
C ASP A 259 -0.12 19.55 8.29
N ILE A 260 0.94 19.02 8.90
CA ILE A 260 1.31 17.60 8.78
C ILE A 260 0.23 16.71 9.40
N VAL A 261 -0.27 17.02 10.60
CA VAL A 261 -1.32 16.25 11.28
C VAL A 261 -2.61 16.26 10.46
N LYS A 262 -2.98 17.41 9.89
CA LYS A 262 -4.15 17.54 9.01
C LYS A 262 -4.07 16.63 7.79
N GLN A 263 -2.89 16.53 7.18
CA GLN A 263 -2.67 15.68 6.00
C GLN A 263 -2.43 14.21 6.36
N GLN A 264 -1.90 13.92 7.55
CA GLN A 264 -1.58 12.58 8.02
C GLN A 264 -1.91 12.40 9.50
N LYS A 265 -3.15 11.95 9.77
CA LYS A 265 -3.69 11.81 11.13
C LYS A 265 -2.90 10.87 12.05
N SER A 266 -2.23 9.86 11.50
CA SER A 266 -1.39 8.94 12.29
C SER A 266 -0.14 9.61 12.89
N PHE A 267 0.25 10.78 12.37
CA PHE A 267 1.44 11.50 12.84
C PHE A 267 1.28 12.02 14.27
N LEU A 268 0.08 12.49 14.65
CA LEU A 268 -0.17 12.94 16.03
C LEU A 268 -0.03 11.79 17.03
N ASN A 269 -0.62 10.64 16.74
CA ASN A 269 -0.51 9.45 17.59
C ASN A 269 0.95 9.00 17.72
N ALA A 270 1.71 9.01 16.62
CA ALA A 270 3.14 8.69 16.64
C ALA A 270 3.94 9.66 17.51
N LEU A 271 3.68 10.98 17.42
CA LEU A 271 4.33 11.98 18.27
C LEU A 271 4.01 11.78 19.75
N VAL A 272 2.75 11.51 20.08
CA VAL A 272 2.32 11.26 21.47
C VAL A 272 2.98 9.98 22.00
N GLU A 273 2.97 8.90 21.24
CA GLU A 273 3.61 7.64 21.62
C GLU A 273 5.13 7.79 21.83
N CYS A 274 5.83 8.47 20.91
CA CYS A 274 7.26 8.74 21.06
C CYS A 274 7.56 9.63 22.27
N SER A 275 6.73 10.65 22.51
CA SER A 275 6.86 11.54 23.67
C SER A 275 6.68 10.78 24.98
N LEU A 276 5.64 9.97 25.10
CA LEU A 276 5.40 9.14 26.28
C LEU A 276 6.51 8.10 26.48
N SER A 277 6.98 7.46 25.40
CA SER A 277 8.10 6.51 25.47
C SER A 277 9.38 7.19 25.96
N SER A 278 9.65 8.42 25.53
CA SER A 278 10.81 9.20 25.99
C SER A 278 10.68 9.62 27.46
N ILE A 279 9.47 9.85 27.96
CA ILE A 279 9.23 10.18 29.38
C ILE A 279 9.41 8.92 30.24
N ASP A 280 8.86 7.78 29.82
CA ASP A 280 8.92 6.51 30.55
C ASP A 280 10.35 5.97 30.67
N GLN A 281 11.20 6.21 29.65
CA GLN A 281 12.63 5.86 29.70
C GLN A 281 13.44 6.78 30.64
N GLY A 282 12.91 7.96 31.00
CA GLY A 282 13.54 8.88 31.92
C GLY A 282 13.22 8.52 33.36
N THR A 283 14.24 8.26 34.18
CA THR A 283 14.05 8.02 35.63
C THR A 283 13.64 9.27 36.43
N SER A 284 13.59 10.43 35.78
CA SER A 284 13.38 11.74 36.40
C SER A 284 11.92 12.18 36.30
N ARG A 285 11.37 12.73 37.38
CA ARG A 285 10.03 13.31 37.35
C ARG A 285 10.02 14.59 36.49
N PRO A 286 8.87 14.98 35.90
CA PRO A 286 8.76 16.21 35.10
C PRO A 286 9.16 17.49 35.84
N GLN A 287 9.13 17.48 37.18
CA GLN A 287 9.50 18.60 38.03
C GLN A 287 11.02 18.77 38.18
N ASP A 288 11.79 17.73 37.85
CA ASP A 288 13.23 17.65 38.08
C ASP A 288 14.04 17.69 36.77
N ASP A 289 13.38 17.60 35.61
CA ASP A 289 14.03 17.57 34.29
C ASP A 289 13.35 18.54 33.30
N ALA A 290 14.10 19.57 32.90
CA ALA A 290 13.67 20.58 31.92
C ALA A 290 13.34 19.99 30.54
N ARG A 291 13.88 18.82 30.17
CA ARG A 291 13.53 18.12 28.93
C ARG A 291 12.15 17.50 29.04
N VAL A 292 11.90 16.76 30.12
CA VAL A 292 10.62 16.07 30.39
C VAL A 292 9.49 17.10 30.53
N GLU A 293 9.71 18.17 31.29
CA GLU A 293 8.75 19.27 31.42
C GLU A 293 8.41 19.88 30.04
N GLY A 294 9.42 20.10 29.19
CA GLY A 294 9.22 20.64 27.86
C GLY A 294 8.40 19.72 26.94
N ILE A 295 8.60 18.41 27.02
CA ILE A 295 7.81 17.42 26.28
C ILE A 295 6.36 17.42 26.78
N CYS A 296 6.13 17.48 28.11
CA CYS A 296 4.79 17.59 28.68
C CYS A 296 4.04 18.86 28.20
N LEU A 297 4.73 20.00 28.14
CA LEU A 297 4.15 21.24 27.60
C LEU A 297 3.77 21.10 26.12
N TRP A 298 4.60 20.43 25.32
CA TRP A 298 4.27 20.11 23.92
C TRP A 298 3.07 19.16 23.81
N LEU A 299 2.98 18.14 24.68
CA LEU A 299 1.83 17.24 24.72
C LEU A 299 0.54 17.98 25.05
N LEU A 300 0.56 18.88 26.04
CA LEU A 300 -0.57 19.73 26.37
C LEU A 300 -0.97 20.62 25.18
N HIS A 301 0.00 21.26 24.52
CA HIS A 301 -0.26 22.08 23.33
C HIS A 301 -0.80 21.25 22.16
N MET A 302 -0.36 20.00 22.02
CA MET A 302 -0.85 19.08 20.99
C MET A 302 -2.29 18.61 21.25
N LEU A 303 -2.77 18.61 22.49
CA LEU A 303 -4.19 18.32 22.79
C LEU A 303 -5.11 19.40 22.21
N ASP A 304 -4.66 20.66 22.17
CA ASP A 304 -5.42 21.75 21.52
C ASP A 304 -5.51 21.54 20.00
N PHE A 305 -4.51 20.90 19.38
CA PHE A 305 -4.57 20.54 17.95
C PHE A 305 -5.75 19.59 17.67
N ALA A 306 -6.00 18.62 18.55
CA ALA A 306 -7.07 17.65 18.41
C ALA A 306 -8.47 18.24 18.68
N GLN A 307 -8.59 19.18 19.62
CA GLN A 307 -9.87 19.82 19.93
C GLN A 307 -10.35 20.76 18.82
N THR A 308 -9.42 21.44 18.13
CA THR A 308 -9.76 22.36 17.03
C THR A 308 -10.27 21.61 15.77
N GLU A 309 -9.83 20.37 15.55
CA GLU A 309 -10.33 19.52 14.44
C GLU A 309 -11.74 18.97 14.69
N ALA A 310 -12.20 18.86 15.94
CA ALA A 310 -13.54 18.35 16.27
C ALA A 310 -14.66 19.39 16.05
N GLN A 311 -14.31 20.66 15.81
CA GLN A 311 -15.24 21.78 15.64
C GLN A 311 -15.35 22.29 14.19
N GLN A 312 -14.68 21.64 13.22
CA GLN A 312 -14.80 21.91 11.77
C GLN A 312 -15.27 20.68 11.01
#